data_AF-A0A969RGG9-F1
#
_entry.id   AF-A0A969RGG9-F1
#
_cell.length_a   1.000
_cell.length_b   1.000
_cell.length_c   1.000
_cell.angle_alpha   90.00
_cell.angle_beta   90.00
_cell.angle_gamma   90.00
#
_symmetry.space_group_name_H-M   'P 1'
#
loop_
_entity.id
_entity.type
_entity.pdbx_description
1 polymer ?
#
loop_
_entity_poly.entity_id
_entity_poly.type
_entity_poly.pdbx_seq_one_letter_code
_entity_poly.pdbx_strand_id
1 'polypeptide(L)'
;MSEIAPHLPIELLQQALVDARSTKDASNRASYLAGLAPHLPEILQEALETARSIKGFRDDYERATILAKLAPHLPEILEEALDAACSILNEPYSGSPLSELAPYLPPELLQQALDAARGIKDGSDRATCFSSLLLVLNLASIKSDFWREILRNLSHHERSALLEDIPKLSDAIIALGGTEALVATVRAIQEVCRQWP
;
A
#
# COMPACT_ATOMS: atom_id res chain seq x y z
N MET A 1 -8.30 36.07 25.61
CA MET A 1 -7.59 34.80 25.83
C MET A 1 -7.41 34.11 24.48
N SER A 2 -6.79 34.84 23.56
CA SER A 2 -6.35 34.42 22.23
C SER A 2 -4.85 34.12 22.36
N GLU A 3 -4.26 33.33 21.46
CA GLU A 3 -2.79 33.17 21.23
C GLU A 3 -2.04 31.96 21.84
N ILE A 4 -2.54 30.72 21.71
CA ILE A 4 -1.64 29.53 21.82
C ILE A 4 -1.94 28.47 20.73
N ALA A 5 -2.33 28.89 19.52
CA ALA A 5 -2.86 27.94 18.52
C ALA A 5 -2.30 27.98 17.08
N PRO A 6 -1.12 28.58 16.76
CA PRO A 6 -0.45 28.22 15.50
C PRO A 6 0.98 27.67 15.63
N HIS A 7 1.55 27.59 16.85
CA HIS A 7 2.86 27.00 17.09
C HIS A 7 2.70 25.67 17.81
N LEU A 8 2.21 24.63 17.13
CA LEU A 8 2.63 23.29 17.56
C LEU A 8 4.16 23.33 17.42
N PRO A 9 4.90 23.43 18.54
CA PRO A 9 6.10 24.26 18.58
C PRO A 9 7.19 23.61 17.75
N ILE A 10 7.91 24.40 16.94
CA ILE A 10 9.12 23.93 16.25
C ILE A 10 10.08 23.26 17.26
N GLU A 11 10.04 23.71 18.51
CA GLU A 11 10.73 23.13 19.66
C GLU A 11 10.33 21.68 19.94
N LEU A 12 9.04 21.31 19.81
CA LEU A 12 8.60 19.92 19.96
C LEU A 12 9.05 19.04 18.77
N LEU A 13 9.06 19.57 17.54
CA LEU A 13 9.58 18.85 16.38
C LEU A 13 11.10 18.62 16.50
N GLN A 14 11.84 19.63 16.95
CA GLN A 14 13.27 19.51 17.23
C GLN A 14 13.54 18.52 18.37
N GLN A 15 12.72 18.52 19.44
CA GLN A 15 12.84 17.54 20.51
C GLN A 15 12.54 16.12 20.01
N ALA A 16 11.46 15.94 19.24
CA ALA A 16 11.12 14.65 18.65
C ALA A 16 12.23 14.14 17.71
N LEU A 17 12.89 15.02 16.97
CA LEU A 17 14.06 14.68 16.15
C LEU A 17 15.25 14.22 17.02
N VAL A 18 15.53 14.91 18.12
CA VAL A 18 16.59 14.50 19.07
C VAL A 18 16.28 13.12 19.66
N ASP A 19 15.04 12.88 20.06
CA ASP A 19 14.60 11.60 20.62
C ASP A 19 14.65 10.47 19.58
N ALA A 20 14.23 10.75 18.34
CA ALA A 20 14.35 9.84 17.21
C ALA A 20 15.82 9.45 16.99
N ARG A 21 16.73 10.42 16.88
CA ARG A 21 18.18 10.19 16.71
C ARG A 21 18.79 9.40 17.87
N SER A 22 18.29 9.60 19.09
CA SER A 22 18.76 8.90 20.29
C SER A 22 18.23 7.46 20.41
N THR A 23 17.30 7.06 19.53
CA THR A 23 16.76 5.70 19.52
C THR A 23 17.85 4.70 19.11
N LYS A 24 18.07 3.70 19.97
CA LYS A 24 19.14 2.69 19.78
C LYS A 24 18.82 1.71 18.66
N ASP A 25 17.56 1.29 18.60
CA ASP A 25 17.08 0.36 17.59
C ASP A 25 16.97 1.05 16.23
N ALA A 26 17.61 0.49 15.21
CA ALA A 26 17.72 1.14 13.90
C ALA A 26 16.36 1.23 13.18
N SER A 27 15.52 0.19 13.31
CA SER A 27 14.18 0.13 12.71
C SER A 27 13.26 1.19 13.33
N ASN A 28 13.23 1.29 14.66
CA ASN A 28 12.47 2.31 15.36
C ASN A 28 12.99 3.73 15.05
N ARG A 29 14.32 3.92 15.02
CA ARG A 29 14.92 5.21 14.67
C ARG A 29 14.49 5.65 13.26
N ALA A 30 14.63 4.77 12.27
CA ALA A 30 14.24 5.05 10.90
C ALA A 30 12.73 5.32 10.76
N SER A 31 11.89 4.56 11.49
CA SER A 31 10.45 4.77 11.53
C SER A 31 10.07 6.16 12.08
N TYR A 32 10.68 6.58 13.19
CA TYR A 32 10.45 7.92 13.74
C TYR A 32 10.93 9.04 12.80
N LEU A 33 12.12 8.88 12.21
CA LEU A 33 12.64 9.84 11.23
C LEU A 33 11.73 9.95 10.01
N ALA A 34 11.23 8.84 9.47
CA ALA A 34 10.30 8.83 8.35
C ALA A 34 8.96 9.49 8.72
N GLY A 35 8.45 9.30 9.94
CA GLY A 35 7.25 9.96 10.42
C GLY A 35 7.40 11.48 10.61
N LEU A 36 8.61 11.95 10.91
CA LEU A 36 8.91 13.39 11.05
C LEU A 36 9.20 14.07 9.71
N ALA A 37 9.60 13.33 8.69
CA ALA A 37 10.03 13.87 7.40
C ALA A 37 9.00 14.76 6.68
N PRO A 38 7.67 14.52 6.73
CA PRO A 38 6.68 15.43 6.16
C PRO A 38 6.67 16.83 6.79
N HIS A 39 7.19 16.97 8.02
CA HIS A 39 7.26 18.22 8.76
C HIS A 39 8.69 18.82 8.79
N LEU A 40 9.70 18.00 8.49
CA LEU A 40 11.12 18.36 8.46
C LEU A 40 11.77 17.77 7.19
N PRO A 41 11.54 18.33 6.00
CA PRO A 41 12.07 17.77 4.75
C PRO A 41 13.61 17.62 4.74
N GLU A 42 14.32 18.42 5.53
CA GLU A 42 15.77 18.37 5.67
C GLU A 42 16.30 17.04 6.23
N ILE A 43 15.47 16.22 6.90
CA ILE A 43 15.86 14.92 7.45
C ILE A 43 15.54 13.73 6.53
N LEU A 44 14.97 13.96 5.34
CA LEU A 44 14.58 12.89 4.41
C LEU A 44 15.76 11.96 4.05
N GLN A 45 16.92 12.55 3.76
CA GLN A 45 18.13 11.77 3.43
C GLN A 45 18.65 10.99 4.65
N GLU A 46 18.59 11.57 5.84
CA GLU A 46 18.95 10.87 7.10
C GLU A 46 18.01 9.69 7.37
N ALA A 47 16.71 9.88 7.17
CA ALA A 47 15.70 8.82 7.30
C ALA A 47 15.97 7.69 6.30
N LEU A 48 16.28 8.03 5.04
CA LEU A 48 16.62 7.08 3.99
C LEU A 48 17.90 6.30 4.31
N GLU A 49 18.98 6.97 4.70
CA GLU A 49 20.23 6.30 5.07
C GLU A 49 20.03 5.38 6.27
N THR A 50 19.24 5.81 7.26
CA THR A 50 18.90 4.97 8.41
C THR A 50 18.09 3.75 7.97
N ALA A 51 17.10 3.91 7.10
CA ALA A 51 16.31 2.81 6.54
C ALA A 51 17.20 1.81 5.78
N ARG A 52 18.11 2.29 4.92
CA ARG A 52 19.08 1.46 4.18
C ARG A 52 20.08 0.74 5.10
N SER A 53 20.33 1.28 6.29
CA SER A 53 21.19 0.65 7.28
C SER A 53 20.53 -0.52 8.02
N ILE A 54 19.20 -0.64 7.96
CA ILE A 54 18.45 -1.76 8.53
C ILE A 54 18.87 -3.03 7.78
N LYS A 55 19.41 -3.99 8.53
CA LYS A 55 19.93 -5.25 8.01
C LYS A 55 19.49 -6.39 8.92
N GLY A 56 18.90 -7.40 8.31
CA GLY A 56 18.48 -8.61 9.01
C GLY A 56 17.24 -9.17 8.32
N PHE A 57 17.19 -10.49 8.14
CA PHE A 57 16.05 -11.14 7.51
C PHE A 57 14.71 -10.84 8.21
N ARG A 58 14.75 -10.59 9.53
CA ARG A 58 13.56 -10.22 10.31
C ARG A 58 13.14 -8.76 10.14
N ASP A 59 14.06 -7.89 9.71
CA ASP A 59 13.86 -6.43 9.65
C ASP A 59 13.61 -5.93 8.21
N ASP A 60 13.57 -6.85 7.23
CA ASP A 60 13.29 -6.54 5.83
C ASP A 60 11.88 -5.97 5.63
N TYR A 61 10.93 -6.36 6.50
CA TYR A 61 9.56 -5.82 6.51
C TYR A 61 9.54 -4.34 6.94
N GLU A 62 10.22 -4.00 8.03
CA GLU A 62 10.36 -2.64 8.53
C GLU A 62 11.07 -1.77 7.49
N ARG A 63 12.15 -2.29 6.89
CA ARG A 63 12.86 -1.58 5.82
C ARG A 63 11.93 -1.26 4.66
N ALA A 64 11.20 -2.24 4.14
CA ALA A 64 10.28 -2.04 3.03
C ALA A 64 9.17 -1.03 3.37
N THR A 65 8.61 -1.10 4.59
CA THR A 65 7.59 -0.16 5.07
C THR A 65 8.12 1.27 5.15
N ILE A 66 9.33 1.44 5.65
CA ILE A 66 9.93 2.78 5.80
C ILE A 66 10.28 3.36 4.43
N LEU A 67 10.83 2.55 3.51
CA LEU A 67 11.07 2.98 2.14
C LEU A 67 9.77 3.36 1.42
N ALA A 68 8.69 2.60 1.63
CA ALA A 68 7.36 2.90 1.11
C ALA A 68 6.84 4.27 1.58
N LYS A 69 7.03 4.60 2.87
CA LYS A 69 6.67 5.89 3.47
C LYS A 69 7.48 7.07 2.95
N LEU A 70 8.75 6.84 2.63
CA LEU A 70 9.66 7.88 2.16
C LEU A 70 9.50 8.17 0.66
N ALA A 71 9.09 7.18 -0.14
CA ALA A 71 9.01 7.29 -1.58
C ALA A 71 8.15 8.46 -2.12
N PRO A 72 7.00 8.84 -1.52
CA PRO A 72 6.23 10.01 -1.93
C PRO A 72 7.00 11.33 -1.83
N HIS A 73 8.02 11.37 -0.96
CA HIS A 73 8.87 12.53 -0.71
C HIS A 73 10.24 12.43 -1.40
N LEU A 74 10.59 11.24 -1.89
CA LEU A 74 11.84 10.92 -2.58
C LEU A 74 11.53 10.04 -3.81
N PRO A 75 10.97 10.61 -4.89
CA PRO A 75 10.57 9.81 -6.06
C PRO A 75 11.71 8.96 -6.65
N GLU A 76 12.97 9.35 -6.45
CA GLU A 76 14.16 8.62 -6.88
C GLU A 76 14.34 7.25 -6.21
N ILE A 77 13.65 6.98 -5.08
CA ILE A 77 13.72 5.67 -4.40
C ILE A 77 12.53 4.76 -4.70
N LEU A 78 11.60 5.14 -5.60
CA LEU A 78 10.40 4.36 -5.87
C LEU A 78 10.71 2.92 -6.33
N GLU A 79 11.72 2.74 -7.18
CA GLU A 79 12.17 1.41 -7.62
C GLU A 79 12.73 0.59 -6.45
N GLU A 80 13.58 1.20 -5.60
CA GLU A 80 14.14 0.53 -4.43
C GLU A 80 13.06 0.13 -3.42
N ALA A 81 12.10 1.03 -3.17
CA ALA A 81 10.98 0.78 -2.28
C ALA A 81 10.08 -0.34 -2.83
N LEU A 82 9.83 -0.35 -4.15
CA LEU A 82 9.10 -1.41 -4.82
C LEU A 82 9.83 -2.75 -4.72
N ASP A 83 11.14 -2.79 -4.99
CA ASP A 83 11.94 -4.02 -4.90
C ASP A 83 11.96 -4.58 -3.47
N ALA A 84 12.10 -3.70 -2.47
CA ALA A 84 12.04 -4.08 -1.07
C ALA A 84 10.66 -4.64 -0.70
N ALA A 85 9.57 -3.96 -1.12
CA ALA A 85 8.21 -4.42 -0.91
C ALA A 85 7.93 -5.75 -1.62
N CYS A 86 8.46 -5.95 -2.83
CA CYS A 86 8.31 -7.18 -3.61
C CYS A 86 9.04 -8.37 -2.97
N SER A 87 10.20 -8.12 -2.37
CA SER A 87 11.06 -9.16 -1.79
C SER A 87 10.44 -9.86 -0.56
N ILE A 88 9.50 -9.19 0.13
CA ILE A 88 8.85 -9.70 1.34
C ILE A 88 7.44 -10.28 1.09
N LEU A 89 6.99 -10.33 -0.16
CA LEU A 89 5.60 -10.72 -0.49
C LEU A 89 5.24 -12.19 -0.21
N ASN A 90 6.22 -13.04 0.14
CA ASN A 90 5.97 -14.44 0.53
C ASN A 90 6.16 -14.69 2.04
N GLU A 91 6.40 -13.65 2.81
CA GLU A 91 6.49 -13.74 4.27
C GLU A 91 5.09 -13.67 4.90
N PRO A 92 4.85 -14.34 6.05
CA PRO A 92 3.51 -14.55 6.64
C PRO A 92 2.78 -13.27 7.13
N TYR A 93 3.29 -12.09 6.80
CA TYR A 93 2.75 -10.77 7.16
C TYR A 93 2.71 -9.82 5.95
N SER A 94 2.61 -10.34 4.73
CA SER A 94 2.86 -9.65 3.46
C SER A 94 1.73 -8.70 2.98
N GLY A 95 1.24 -7.84 3.87
CA GLY A 95 0.32 -6.75 3.53
C GLY A 95 0.60 -5.47 4.31
N SER A 96 1.35 -4.53 3.70
CA SER A 96 1.25 -3.07 3.94
C SER A 96 2.18 -2.25 3.03
N PRO A 97 3.44 -2.64 2.73
CA PRO A 97 4.37 -1.73 2.03
C PRO A 97 4.01 -1.48 0.57
N LEU A 98 3.61 -2.53 -0.16
CA LEU A 98 3.20 -2.37 -1.55
C LEU A 98 1.86 -1.62 -1.67
N SER A 99 0.95 -1.81 -0.72
CA SER A 99 -0.30 -1.07 -0.63
C SER A 99 -0.08 0.42 -0.38
N GLU A 100 0.90 0.76 0.46
CA GLU A 100 1.29 2.14 0.76
C GLU A 100 2.00 2.79 -0.43
N LEU A 101 2.80 2.04 -1.18
CA LEU A 101 3.45 2.50 -2.41
C LEU A 101 2.49 2.70 -3.57
N ALA A 102 1.46 1.86 -3.67
CA ALA A 102 0.61 1.76 -4.85
C ALA A 102 0.17 3.12 -5.40
N PRO A 103 -0.39 4.07 -4.59
CA PRO A 103 -0.90 5.35 -5.09
C PRO A 103 0.15 6.23 -5.78
N TYR A 104 1.43 5.96 -5.53
CA TYR A 104 2.56 6.75 -6.02
C TYR A 104 3.33 6.06 -7.16
N LEU A 105 2.94 4.83 -7.52
CA LEU A 105 3.61 4.09 -8.59
C LEU A 105 3.24 4.68 -9.96
N PRO A 106 4.22 5.10 -10.77
CA PRO A 106 3.97 5.46 -12.16
C PRO A 106 3.57 4.20 -12.96
N PRO A 107 2.89 4.35 -14.12
CA PRO A 107 2.40 3.24 -14.92
C PRO A 107 3.47 2.18 -15.25
N GLU A 108 4.73 2.60 -15.43
CA GLU A 108 5.86 1.73 -15.74
C GLU A 108 6.17 0.77 -14.58
N LEU A 109 6.09 1.24 -13.33
CA LEU A 109 6.35 0.45 -12.13
C LEU A 109 5.11 -0.32 -11.65
N LEU A 110 3.91 0.13 -12.01
CA LEU A 110 2.67 -0.57 -11.69
C LEU A 110 2.63 -1.97 -12.34
N GLN A 111 3.16 -2.12 -13.55
CA GLN A 111 3.23 -3.43 -14.20
C GLN A 111 4.18 -4.38 -13.45
N GLN A 112 5.32 -3.88 -12.98
CA GLN A 112 6.25 -4.65 -12.16
C GLN A 112 5.61 -5.07 -10.82
N ALA A 113 4.87 -4.17 -10.16
CA ALA A 113 4.13 -4.49 -8.95
C ALA A 113 3.07 -5.59 -9.18
N LEU A 114 2.35 -5.55 -10.30
CA LEU A 114 1.40 -6.59 -10.69
C LEU A 114 2.09 -7.94 -10.96
N ASP A 115 3.24 -7.93 -11.63
CA ASP A 115 4.02 -9.15 -11.89
C ASP A 115 4.55 -9.77 -10.60
N ALA A 116 5.00 -8.96 -9.66
CA ALA A 116 5.40 -9.43 -8.33
C ALA A 116 4.20 -10.01 -7.55
N ALA A 117 3.05 -9.34 -7.59
CA ALA A 117 1.81 -9.83 -6.97
C ALA A 117 1.39 -11.21 -7.51
N ARG A 118 1.56 -11.47 -8.81
CA ARG A 118 1.30 -12.80 -9.42
C ARG A 118 2.19 -13.91 -8.84
N GLY A 119 3.40 -13.56 -8.39
CA GLY A 119 4.36 -14.48 -7.80
C GLY A 119 4.05 -14.88 -6.35
N ILE A 120 3.06 -14.25 -5.71
CA ILE A 120 2.66 -14.56 -4.33
C ILE A 120 2.03 -15.95 -4.27
N LYS A 121 2.57 -16.81 -3.41
CA LYS A 121 2.14 -18.21 -3.27
C LYS A 121 0.80 -18.34 -2.56
N ASP A 122 0.62 -17.61 -1.46
CA ASP A 122 -0.62 -17.62 -0.71
C ASP A 122 -1.72 -16.87 -1.48
N GLY A 123 -2.88 -17.51 -1.61
CA GLY A 123 -3.99 -16.95 -2.40
C GLY A 123 -4.61 -15.71 -1.76
N SER A 124 -4.69 -15.67 -0.42
CA SER A 124 -5.27 -14.56 0.33
C SER A 124 -4.34 -13.34 0.32
N ASP A 125 -3.04 -13.56 0.52
CA ASP A 125 -2.03 -12.50 0.43
C ASP A 125 -1.98 -11.93 -0.99
N ARG A 126 -2.03 -12.81 -2.01
CA ARG A 126 -2.11 -12.39 -3.42
C ARG A 126 -3.33 -11.53 -3.67
N ALA A 127 -4.51 -11.95 -3.23
CA ALA A 127 -5.74 -11.20 -3.39
C ALA A 127 -5.67 -9.80 -2.74
N THR A 128 -5.08 -9.72 -1.54
CA THR A 128 -4.93 -8.46 -0.78
C THR A 128 -3.99 -7.49 -1.49
N CYS A 129 -2.88 -8.02 -2.01
CA CYS A 129 -1.94 -7.27 -2.82
C CYS A 129 -2.59 -6.73 -4.11
N PHE A 130 -3.31 -7.58 -4.85
CA PHE A 130 -4.07 -7.16 -6.03
C PHE A 130 -5.10 -6.08 -5.68
N SER A 131 -5.89 -6.26 -4.62
CA SER A 131 -6.89 -5.29 -4.15
C SER A 131 -6.29 -3.90 -3.91
N SER A 132 -5.08 -3.85 -3.34
CA SER A 132 -4.39 -2.59 -3.08
C SER A 132 -3.94 -1.89 -4.37
N LEU A 133 -3.45 -2.65 -5.36
CA LEU A 133 -3.05 -2.13 -6.66
C LEU A 133 -4.25 -1.67 -7.51
N LEU A 134 -5.45 -2.24 -7.29
CA LEU A 134 -6.68 -1.86 -8.00
C LEU A 134 -7.11 -0.41 -7.72
N LEU A 135 -6.76 0.15 -6.56
CA LEU A 135 -7.10 1.55 -6.21
C LEU A 135 -6.45 2.58 -7.15
N VAL A 136 -5.43 2.17 -7.89
CA VAL A 136 -4.58 3.05 -8.70
C VAL A 136 -4.70 2.73 -10.18
N LEU A 137 -5.26 1.55 -10.50
CA LEU A 137 -5.51 1.14 -11.87
C LEU A 137 -6.68 1.93 -12.45
N ASN A 138 -6.50 2.43 -13.67
CA ASN A 138 -7.63 2.93 -14.46
C ASN A 138 -8.45 1.75 -14.98
N LEU A 139 -9.39 1.29 -14.16
CA LEU A 139 -10.18 0.09 -14.43
C LEU A 139 -11.08 0.22 -15.67
N ALA A 140 -11.35 1.44 -16.15
CA ALA A 140 -12.14 1.68 -17.35
C ALA A 140 -11.42 1.28 -18.65
N SER A 141 -10.10 1.05 -18.59
CA SER A 141 -9.27 0.70 -19.75
C SER A 141 -8.74 -0.73 -19.73
N ILE A 142 -9.20 -1.54 -18.76
CA ILE A 142 -8.69 -2.90 -18.56
C ILE A 142 -9.20 -3.86 -19.63
N LYS A 143 -8.29 -4.67 -20.18
CA LYS A 143 -8.60 -5.76 -21.11
C LYS A 143 -9.39 -6.88 -20.39
N SER A 144 -10.27 -7.55 -21.13
CA SER A 144 -11.13 -8.64 -20.62
C SER A 144 -10.38 -9.78 -19.93
N ASP A 145 -9.16 -10.09 -20.38
CA ASP A 145 -8.39 -11.21 -19.82
C ASP A 145 -7.76 -10.82 -18.48
N PHE A 146 -7.31 -9.57 -18.34
CA PHE A 146 -6.85 -9.04 -17.06
C PHE A 146 -8.01 -8.86 -16.07
N TRP A 147 -9.20 -8.48 -16.56
CA TRP A 147 -10.41 -8.47 -15.74
C TRP A 147 -10.73 -9.85 -15.12
N ARG A 148 -10.65 -10.91 -15.92
CA ARG A 148 -10.84 -12.29 -15.42
C ARG A 148 -9.77 -12.70 -14.41
N GLU A 149 -8.54 -12.24 -14.60
CA GLU A 149 -7.45 -12.46 -13.66
C GLU A 149 -7.72 -11.79 -12.32
N ILE A 150 -8.14 -10.52 -12.32
CA ILE A 150 -8.51 -9.78 -11.11
C ILE A 150 -9.58 -10.55 -10.33
N LEU A 151 -10.69 -10.91 -10.98
CA LEU A 151 -11.79 -11.62 -10.31
C LEU A 151 -11.36 -12.97 -9.74
N ARG A 152 -10.49 -13.72 -10.43
CA ARG A 152 -9.94 -14.98 -9.91
C ARG A 152 -9.10 -14.77 -8.67
N ASN A 153 -8.24 -13.75 -8.66
CA ASN A 153 -7.42 -13.46 -7.48
C ASN A 153 -8.30 -13.02 -6.31
N LEU A 154 -9.19 -12.05 -6.51
CA LEU A 154 -10.09 -11.57 -5.44
C LEU A 154 -11.01 -12.67 -4.89
N SER A 155 -11.33 -13.70 -5.68
CA SER A 155 -12.13 -14.84 -5.18
C SER A 155 -11.48 -15.65 -4.06
N HIS A 156 -10.17 -15.47 -3.82
CA HIS A 156 -9.46 -16.08 -2.70
C HIS A 156 -9.62 -15.33 -1.38
N HIS A 157 -10.21 -14.13 -1.39
CA HIS A 157 -10.54 -13.43 -0.15
C HIS A 157 -11.67 -14.11 0.60
N GLU A 158 -11.67 -13.92 1.92
CA GLU A 158 -12.86 -14.16 2.73
C GLU A 158 -14.02 -13.27 2.25
N ARG A 159 -15.24 -13.74 2.49
CA ARG A 159 -16.47 -13.05 2.03
C ARG A 159 -16.50 -11.57 2.43
N SER A 160 -16.07 -11.24 3.64
CA SER A 160 -16.01 -9.87 4.15
C SER A 160 -15.08 -8.99 3.31
N ALA A 161 -13.84 -9.43 3.07
CA ALA A 161 -12.86 -8.70 2.28
C ALA A 161 -13.28 -8.56 0.80
N LEU A 162 -13.86 -9.61 0.20
CA LEU A 162 -14.40 -9.53 -1.16
C LEU A 162 -15.52 -8.49 -1.29
N LEU A 163 -16.37 -8.33 -0.25
CA LEU A 163 -17.41 -7.30 -0.23
C LEU A 163 -16.84 -5.88 -0.17
N GLU A 164 -15.66 -5.69 0.43
CA GLU A 164 -14.95 -4.40 0.43
C GLU A 164 -14.33 -4.06 -0.94
N ASP A 165 -14.07 -5.06 -1.77
CA ASP A 165 -13.49 -4.86 -3.11
C ASP A 165 -14.52 -4.50 -4.17
N ILE A 166 -15.77 -4.95 -4.02
CA ILE A 166 -16.84 -4.71 -4.99
C ILE A 166 -17.04 -3.22 -5.31
N PRO A 167 -17.08 -2.29 -4.32
CA PRO A 167 -17.14 -0.87 -4.61
C PRO A 167 -15.97 -0.38 -5.49
N LYS A 168 -14.76 -0.88 -5.24
CA LYS A 168 -13.55 -0.53 -6.00
C LYS A 168 -13.65 -0.97 -7.47
N LEU A 169 -14.40 -2.03 -7.74
CA LEU A 169 -14.63 -2.57 -9.08
C LEU A 169 -15.75 -1.87 -9.87
N SER A 170 -16.48 -0.93 -9.26
CA SER A 170 -17.71 -0.35 -9.85
C SER A 170 -17.46 0.27 -11.23
N ASP A 171 -16.40 1.07 -11.37
CA ASP A 171 -16.06 1.74 -12.62
C ASP A 171 -15.69 0.74 -13.72
N ALA A 172 -15.03 -0.35 -13.36
CA ALA A 172 -14.69 -1.44 -14.27
C ALA A 172 -15.96 -2.15 -14.76
N ILE A 173 -16.87 -2.47 -13.85
CA ILE A 173 -18.13 -3.16 -14.15
C ILE A 173 -19.00 -2.29 -15.06
N ILE A 174 -19.06 -0.98 -14.78
CA ILE A 174 -19.78 -0.01 -15.62
C ILE A 174 -19.13 0.11 -17.00
N ALA A 175 -17.79 0.17 -17.09
CA ALA A 175 -17.09 0.25 -18.36
C ALA A 175 -17.31 -0.99 -19.24
N LEU A 176 -17.37 -2.17 -18.63
CA LEU A 176 -17.51 -3.45 -19.35
C LEU A 176 -18.97 -3.80 -19.72
N GLY A 177 -19.94 -3.43 -18.88
CA GLY A 177 -21.33 -3.88 -19.03
C GLY A 177 -22.40 -2.84 -18.68
N GLY A 178 -22.01 -1.58 -18.47
CA GLY A 178 -22.92 -0.50 -18.10
C GLY A 178 -23.41 -0.56 -16.66
N THR A 179 -24.23 0.42 -16.28
CA THR A 179 -24.83 0.50 -14.93
C THR A 179 -25.73 -0.71 -14.62
N GLU A 180 -26.34 -1.31 -15.64
CA GLU A 180 -27.16 -2.52 -15.51
C GLU A 180 -26.35 -3.72 -15.00
N ALA A 181 -25.11 -3.88 -15.48
CA ALA A 181 -24.22 -4.93 -15.00
C ALA A 181 -23.84 -4.73 -13.53
N LEU A 182 -23.65 -3.49 -13.08
CA LEU A 182 -23.39 -3.18 -11.67
C LEU A 182 -24.60 -3.54 -10.81
N VAL A 183 -25.81 -3.16 -11.23
CA VAL A 183 -27.06 -3.50 -10.52
C VAL A 183 -27.26 -5.01 -10.47
N ALA A 184 -27.02 -5.72 -11.58
CA ALA A 184 -27.13 -7.18 -11.64
C ALA A 184 -26.13 -7.86 -10.68
N THR A 185 -24.89 -7.36 -10.63
CA THR A 185 -23.84 -7.84 -9.71
C THR A 185 -24.27 -7.67 -8.26
N VAL A 186 -24.72 -6.47 -7.87
CA VAL A 186 -25.18 -6.20 -6.50
C VAL A 186 -26.38 -7.09 -6.12
N ARG A 187 -27.34 -7.28 -7.04
CA ARG A 187 -28.49 -8.16 -6.80
C ARG A 187 -28.08 -9.63 -6.62
N ALA A 188 -27.15 -10.12 -7.45
CA ALA A 188 -26.64 -11.48 -7.33
C ALA A 188 -25.96 -11.70 -5.97
N ILE A 189 -25.17 -10.73 -5.50
CA ILE A 189 -24.53 -10.78 -4.18
C ILE A 189 -25.60 -10.81 -3.06
N GLN A 190 -26.59 -9.91 -3.12
CA GLN A 190 -27.67 -9.87 -2.12
C GLN A 190 -28.45 -11.19 -2.06
N GLU A 191 -28.70 -11.82 -3.21
CA GLU A 191 -29.40 -13.10 -3.28
C GLU A 191 -28.57 -14.21 -2.63
N VAL A 192 -27.27 -14.29 -2.93
CA VAL A 192 -26.36 -15.24 -2.27
C VAL A 192 -26.23 -14.98 -0.76
N CYS A 193 -26.28 -13.71 -0.32
CA CYS A 193 -26.34 -13.35 1.11
C CYS A 193 -27.62 -13.81 1.80
N ARG A 194 -28.76 -13.78 1.12
CA ARG A 194 -30.03 -14.28 1.69
C ARG A 194 -30.08 -15.80 1.78
N GLN A 195 -29.45 -16.49 0.84
CA GLN A 195 -29.47 -17.96 0.77
C GLN A 195 -28.54 -18.64 1.80
N TRP A 196 -27.57 -17.89 2.34
CA TRP A 196 -26.66 -18.35 3.40
C TRP A 196 -26.43 -17.25 4.44
N PRO A 197 -27.33 -17.14 5.44
CA PRO A 197 -27.20 -16.20 6.56
C PRO A 197 -26.08 -16.57 7.53
#